data_AF-A0A4R9JFV9-F1
#
_entry.id   AF-A0A4R9JFV9-F1
#
_cell.length_a   1.000
_cell.length_b   1.000
_cell.length_c   1.000
_cell.angle_alpha   90.00
_cell.angle_beta   90.00
_cell.angle_gamma   90.00
#
_symmetry.space_group_name_H-M   'P 1'
#
loop_
_entity.id
_entity.type
_entity.pdbx_description
1 polymer ?
#
loop_
_entity_poly.entity_id
_entity_poly.type
_entity_poly.pdbx_seq_one_letter_code
_entity_poly.pdbx_strand_id
1 'polypeptide(L)'
;MALEENSLEDRLIKISSRDSNKSLMVNPDKIYIFPVPKTTFQFLENIWQSFTNKMVSLVDFNDDPIFNFSIFEVIDQDEMKIVATATHFKLKEIAERRRIPGIEEYIKKSRPIHLGDPRNESAGFIRKSIIDFNKGLRPEVIFVNLKQEEIHPEKKVLLSETMNHAIGIPLFVNENPIGILWGITKDPIPEDKIRPLTLQLYSLFDVIEFVVAKEMESGNDHYIAQKNIEKADTVSNSRNLFYTTTKDQKEPVTSIIFKSHQYNIEYRMDASFIIPTTDGYAVSLKSFTPEKLNNTGKNLLLIPGFFCRRSVMDKLAKELALKYGYRVFLMDMRGRSRQTMPKHGKKEGWTVDNYIQDDFPEILRWIRWHYPSERTVVLGHSMGGMIPRFYVSSYDKIKELKEEFNLPQPEEYIAGIVSITSPNYISLKSNFIGLDTLKRGFSMLPHKMISDMILSMASFSMQATIQTIDLKKFFKLILNLHSSLRSFSYNIGTKVLTIKDFVGYKEITPPEWYFLMEDVFCEESVSVIMQFFQSQISNERSFWSNDGRINYTENFLNNFNMPIYSVVGTVDKIVPEESLTELKDLKSENKVITYYEQGHLGIIFHGETVRKICKGIDEWIQGLK
;
A
#
# COMPACT_ATOMS: atom_id res chain seq x y z
N MET A 1 -31.17 6.22 20.40
CA MET A 1 -31.68 7.54 19.99
C MET A 1 -30.67 8.35 19.16
N ALA A 2 -29.40 8.57 19.58
CA ALA A 2 -28.40 9.25 18.72
C ALA A 2 -27.86 8.43 17.52
N LEU A 3 -28.21 7.14 17.43
CA LEU A 3 -27.84 6.24 16.32
C LEU A 3 -28.84 6.29 15.14
N GLU A 4 -30.08 6.77 15.34
CA GLU A 4 -31.12 6.73 14.31
C GLU A 4 -31.04 7.91 13.32
N GLU A 5 -30.70 9.12 13.80
CA GLU A 5 -30.72 10.34 12.97
C GLU A 5 -29.72 10.32 11.80
N ASN A 6 -28.61 9.59 11.90
CA ASN A 6 -27.62 9.49 10.82
C ASN A 6 -27.76 8.25 9.93
N SER A 7 -28.64 7.29 10.27
CA SER A 7 -28.68 5.98 9.61
C SER A 7 -29.20 6.03 8.17
N LEU A 8 -30.09 6.98 7.86
CA LEU A 8 -30.66 7.13 6.53
C LEU A 8 -29.70 7.88 5.59
N GLU A 9 -29.03 8.91 6.08
CA GLU A 9 -28.04 9.68 5.28
C GLU A 9 -26.87 8.80 4.84
N ASP A 10 -26.36 7.97 5.76
CA ASP A 10 -25.27 7.03 5.48
C ASP A 10 -25.65 6.02 4.35
N ARG A 11 -26.95 5.79 4.14
CA ARG A 11 -27.48 4.88 3.12
C ARG A 11 -27.78 5.55 1.77
N LEU A 12 -27.78 6.87 1.63
CA LEU A 12 -28.15 7.50 0.36
C LEU A 12 -27.10 7.25 -0.75
N ILE A 13 -27.53 6.67 -1.87
CA ILE A 13 -26.72 6.51 -3.10
C ILE A 13 -26.90 7.73 -4.02
N LYS A 14 -28.13 8.25 -4.09
CA LYS A 14 -28.52 9.41 -4.92
C LYS A 14 -29.43 10.33 -4.10
N ILE A 15 -29.41 11.64 -4.36
CA ILE A 15 -30.44 12.56 -3.85
C ILE A 15 -31.71 12.27 -4.64
N SER A 16 -32.53 11.34 -4.15
CA SER A 16 -33.83 11.02 -4.72
C SER A 16 -34.85 12.05 -4.25
N SER A 17 -35.39 12.85 -5.18
CA SER A 17 -36.49 13.79 -4.91
C SER A 17 -37.88 13.13 -4.93
N ARG A 18 -37.95 11.79 -4.87
CA ARG A 18 -39.20 11.05 -5.04
C ARG A 18 -39.79 10.65 -3.68
N ASP A 19 -40.82 11.40 -3.25
CA ASP A 19 -41.72 10.95 -2.19
C ASP A 19 -42.50 9.72 -2.66
N SER A 20 -42.10 8.54 -2.20
CA SER A 20 -42.81 7.29 -2.51
C SER A 20 -44.08 7.19 -1.65
N ASN A 21 -45.25 7.08 -2.30
CA ASN A 21 -46.52 6.89 -1.61
C ASN A 21 -46.59 5.49 -0.97
N LYS A 22 -46.72 5.42 0.36
CA LYS A 22 -46.74 4.16 1.13
C LYS A 22 -47.84 3.19 0.69
N SER A 23 -48.96 3.68 0.14
CA SER A 23 -50.07 2.84 -0.33
C SER A 23 -49.77 2.04 -1.59
N LEU A 24 -48.73 2.40 -2.35
CA LEU A 24 -48.32 1.73 -3.58
C LEU A 24 -47.10 0.81 -3.39
N MET A 25 -46.63 0.65 -2.14
CA MET A 25 -45.47 -0.18 -1.83
C MET A 25 -45.80 -1.67 -1.88
N VAL A 26 -44.97 -2.43 -2.60
CA VAL A 26 -45.06 -3.90 -2.66
C VAL A 26 -44.42 -4.49 -1.40
N ASN A 27 -45.08 -5.48 -0.78
CA ASN A 27 -44.52 -6.22 0.34
C ASN A 27 -43.26 -7.00 -0.14
N PRO A 28 -42.13 -6.97 0.60
CA PRO A 28 -40.93 -7.73 0.29
C PRO A 28 -41.18 -9.17 -0.16
N ASP A 29 -42.04 -9.92 0.54
CA ASP A 29 -42.28 -11.35 0.27
C ASP A 29 -42.92 -11.61 -1.11
N LYS A 30 -43.50 -10.57 -1.73
CA LYS A 30 -44.10 -10.64 -3.06
C LYS A 30 -43.13 -10.20 -4.16
N ILE A 31 -41.91 -9.81 -3.82
CA ILE A 31 -40.90 -9.37 -4.78
C ILE A 31 -40.25 -10.59 -5.41
N TYR A 32 -40.31 -10.61 -6.74
CA TYR A 32 -39.58 -11.57 -7.56
C TYR A 32 -38.11 -11.16 -7.67
N ILE A 33 -37.21 -12.09 -7.38
CA ILE A 33 -35.78 -11.92 -7.57
C ILE A 33 -35.46 -12.43 -8.97
N PHE A 34 -34.98 -11.54 -9.84
CA PHE A 34 -34.55 -11.94 -11.17
C PHE A 34 -33.23 -12.72 -11.10
N PRO A 35 -33.04 -13.73 -11.98
CA PRO A 35 -31.76 -14.39 -12.11
C PRO A 35 -30.70 -13.41 -12.60
N VAL A 36 -29.46 -13.60 -12.16
CA VAL A 36 -28.34 -12.77 -12.63
C VAL A 36 -28.18 -12.93 -14.14
N PRO A 37 -28.09 -11.84 -14.92
CA PRO A 37 -27.87 -11.92 -16.36
C PRO A 37 -26.64 -12.77 -16.67
N LYS A 38 -26.75 -13.65 -17.68
CA LYS A 38 -25.69 -14.63 -18.01
C LYS A 38 -24.32 -13.99 -18.21
N THR A 39 -24.26 -12.84 -18.88
CA THR A 39 -23.02 -12.08 -19.10
C THR A 39 -22.41 -11.59 -17.79
N THR A 40 -23.23 -11.05 -16.89
CA THR A 40 -22.82 -10.65 -15.54
C THR A 40 -22.33 -11.85 -14.74
N PHE A 41 -23.06 -12.96 -14.75
CA PHE A 41 -22.68 -14.16 -14.03
C PHE A 41 -21.30 -14.69 -14.46
N GLN A 42 -21.08 -14.82 -15.78
CA GLN A 42 -19.79 -15.26 -16.34
C GLN A 42 -18.63 -14.32 -16.00
N PHE A 43 -18.88 -13.01 -15.95
CA PHE A 43 -17.87 -12.06 -15.51
C PHE A 43 -17.55 -12.23 -14.02
N LEU A 44 -18.60 -12.33 -13.20
CA LEU A 44 -18.50 -12.45 -11.75
C LEU A 44 -17.81 -13.76 -11.31
N GLU A 45 -18.00 -14.87 -12.03
CA GLU A 45 -17.31 -16.16 -11.78
C GLU A 45 -15.80 -16.00 -11.64
N ASN A 46 -15.21 -15.11 -12.43
CA ASN A 46 -13.78 -14.86 -12.42
C ASN A 46 -13.32 -14.00 -11.24
N ILE A 47 -14.23 -13.34 -10.50
CA ILE A 47 -13.86 -12.33 -9.51
C ILE A 47 -14.52 -12.51 -8.13
N TRP A 48 -15.43 -13.47 -7.92
CA TRP A 48 -16.07 -13.69 -6.62
C TRP A 48 -15.09 -13.82 -5.45
N GLN A 49 -13.92 -14.42 -5.68
CA GLN A 49 -12.89 -14.57 -4.66
C GLN A 49 -12.36 -13.22 -4.17
N SER A 50 -12.34 -12.19 -5.02
CA SER A 50 -11.92 -10.84 -4.61
C SER A 50 -12.87 -10.21 -3.59
N PHE A 51 -14.17 -10.55 -3.65
CA PHE A 51 -15.17 -10.02 -2.73
C PHE A 51 -14.93 -10.57 -1.32
N THR A 52 -14.75 -11.89 -1.22
CA THR A 52 -14.52 -12.57 0.06
C THR A 52 -13.14 -12.25 0.63
N ASN A 53 -12.11 -12.16 -0.22
CA ASN A 53 -10.77 -11.70 0.17
C ASN A 53 -10.82 -10.28 0.75
N LYS A 54 -11.55 -9.37 0.07
CA LYS A 54 -11.70 -8.00 0.55
C LYS A 54 -12.43 -7.96 1.89
N MET A 55 -13.51 -8.74 2.04
CA MET A 55 -14.27 -8.82 3.28
C MET A 55 -13.40 -9.24 4.48
N VAL A 56 -12.58 -10.30 4.35
CA VAL A 56 -11.68 -10.73 5.46
C VAL A 56 -10.47 -9.82 5.67
N SER A 57 -10.21 -8.90 4.74
CA SER A 57 -9.16 -7.87 4.89
C SER A 57 -9.66 -6.60 5.57
N LEU A 58 -10.96 -6.50 5.87
CA LEU A 58 -11.50 -5.38 6.63
C LEU A 58 -10.95 -5.40 8.05
N VAL A 59 -10.52 -4.22 8.49
CA VAL A 59 -9.91 -4.00 9.79
C VAL A 59 -10.63 -2.89 10.52
N ASP A 60 -10.59 -2.93 11.85
CA ASP A 60 -11.09 -1.84 12.67
C ASP A 60 -10.08 -0.67 12.74
N PHE A 61 -10.38 0.35 13.54
CA PHE A 61 -9.50 1.51 13.72
C PHE A 61 -8.10 1.14 14.24
N ASN A 62 -7.99 0.04 14.98
CA ASN A 62 -6.73 -0.44 15.54
C ASN A 62 -5.93 -1.31 14.57
N ASP A 63 -6.46 -1.54 13.37
CA ASP A 63 -5.98 -2.52 12.39
C ASP A 63 -6.19 -3.98 12.82
N ASP A 64 -7.11 -4.22 13.75
CA ASP A 64 -7.49 -5.58 14.12
C ASP A 64 -8.46 -6.15 13.06
N PRO A 65 -8.25 -7.39 12.59
CA PRO A 65 -9.14 -8.03 11.64
C PRO A 65 -10.56 -8.16 12.19
N ILE A 66 -11.55 -7.73 11.42
CA ILE A 66 -12.96 -7.79 11.86
C ILE A 66 -13.53 -9.20 11.68
N PHE A 67 -13.19 -9.85 10.57
CA PHE A 67 -13.77 -11.14 10.18
C PHE A 67 -12.73 -12.24 10.13
N ASN A 68 -13.08 -13.40 10.68
CA ASN A 68 -12.23 -14.59 10.58
C ASN A 68 -12.48 -15.35 9.27
N PHE A 69 -13.71 -15.30 8.77
CA PHE A 69 -14.15 -15.98 7.56
C PHE A 69 -15.05 -15.06 6.72
N SER A 70 -15.15 -15.33 5.42
CA SER A 70 -16.14 -14.72 4.55
C SER A 70 -16.71 -15.74 3.59
N ILE A 71 -17.97 -15.53 3.19
CA ILE A 71 -18.73 -16.36 2.25
C ILE A 71 -19.43 -15.43 1.28
N PHE A 72 -19.44 -15.79 0.01
CA PHE A 72 -20.30 -15.16 -0.98
C PHE A 72 -21.35 -16.16 -1.50
N GLU A 73 -22.62 -15.82 -1.30
CA GLU A 73 -23.77 -16.53 -1.86
C GLU A 73 -24.28 -15.77 -3.07
N VAL A 74 -24.25 -16.40 -4.24
CA VAL A 74 -24.72 -15.83 -5.50
C VAL A 74 -26.14 -16.29 -5.80
N ILE A 75 -26.91 -15.44 -6.48
CA ILE A 75 -28.15 -15.84 -7.14
C ILE A 75 -27.78 -16.56 -8.43
N ASP A 76 -28.11 -17.85 -8.52
CA ASP A 76 -27.92 -18.69 -9.69
C ASP A 76 -29.28 -19.22 -10.14
N GLN A 77 -29.84 -18.64 -11.19
CA GLN A 77 -31.19 -18.93 -11.67
C GLN A 77 -32.25 -18.68 -10.58
N ASP A 78 -32.95 -19.74 -10.16
CA ASP A 78 -33.98 -19.74 -9.12
C ASP A 78 -33.43 -20.19 -7.75
N GLU A 79 -32.12 -20.31 -7.60
CA GLU A 79 -31.45 -20.78 -6.38
C GLU A 79 -30.41 -19.77 -5.85
N MET A 80 -30.11 -19.87 -4.56
CA MET A 80 -28.94 -19.27 -3.92
C MET A 80 -27.88 -20.35 -3.72
N LYS A 81 -26.63 -20.01 -4.05
CA LYS A 81 -25.50 -20.94 -3.99
C LYS A 81 -24.26 -20.27 -3.43
N ILE A 82 -23.56 -20.97 -2.53
CA ILE A 82 -22.25 -20.55 -2.06
C ILE A 82 -21.21 -20.82 -3.15
N VAL A 83 -20.48 -19.79 -3.57
CA VAL A 83 -19.53 -19.89 -4.69
C VAL A 83 -18.10 -19.48 -4.36
N ALA A 84 -17.90 -18.69 -3.31
CA ALA A 84 -16.57 -18.29 -2.85
C ALA A 84 -16.53 -18.18 -1.33
N THR A 85 -15.35 -18.39 -0.76
CA THR A 85 -15.09 -18.17 0.66
C THR A 85 -13.65 -17.70 0.88
N ALA A 86 -13.37 -17.07 2.02
CA ALA A 86 -12.02 -16.66 2.40
C ALA A 86 -11.82 -16.77 3.92
N THR A 87 -10.57 -16.87 4.37
CA THR A 87 -10.19 -16.90 5.79
C THR A 87 -9.03 -15.97 6.07
N HIS A 88 -9.04 -15.30 7.23
CA HIS A 88 -7.99 -14.35 7.61
C HIS A 88 -6.65 -15.05 7.93
N PHE A 89 -6.68 -16.27 8.45
CA PHE A 89 -5.49 -17.09 8.72
C PHE A 89 -5.02 -17.80 7.44
N LYS A 90 -3.70 -17.95 7.26
CA LYS A 90 -3.14 -18.62 6.09
C LYS A 90 -3.82 -19.96 5.79
N LEU A 91 -4.42 -19.94 4.61
CA LEU A 91 -5.01 -21.00 3.81
C LEU A 91 -4.14 -22.26 3.69
N LYS A 92 -4.83 -23.40 3.64
CA LYS A 92 -4.36 -24.73 3.27
C LYS A 92 -3.42 -25.44 4.26
N GLU A 93 -2.27 -24.91 4.66
CA GLU A 93 -1.32 -25.65 5.51
C GLU A 93 -1.82 -25.89 6.95
N ILE A 94 -2.50 -24.92 7.55
CA ILE A 94 -3.09 -25.09 8.90
C ILE A 94 -4.35 -25.96 8.82
N ALA A 95 -5.13 -25.81 7.75
CA ALA A 95 -6.31 -26.66 7.50
C ALA A 95 -5.92 -28.13 7.28
N GLU A 96 -4.87 -28.38 6.50
CA GLU A 96 -4.26 -29.70 6.28
C GLU A 96 -3.65 -30.26 7.58
N ARG A 97 -2.91 -29.44 8.35
CA ARG A 97 -2.35 -29.85 9.66
C ARG A 97 -3.43 -30.19 10.69
N ARG A 98 -4.54 -29.46 10.71
CA ARG A 98 -5.66 -29.68 11.64
C ARG A 98 -6.73 -30.63 11.10
N ARG A 99 -6.58 -31.18 9.88
CA ARG A 99 -7.57 -32.01 9.20
C ARG A 99 -8.98 -31.40 9.19
N ILE A 100 -9.05 -30.08 9.08
CA ILE A 100 -10.32 -29.37 8.86
C ILE A 100 -10.71 -29.69 7.41
N PRO A 101 -11.93 -30.18 7.13
CA PRO A 101 -12.38 -30.44 5.76
C PRO A 101 -12.06 -29.24 4.86
N GLY A 102 -11.46 -29.49 3.69
CA GLY A 102 -10.98 -28.42 2.83
C GLY A 102 -12.11 -27.49 2.40
N ILE A 103 -11.81 -26.19 2.29
CA ILE A 103 -12.75 -25.15 1.82
C ILE A 103 -13.38 -25.52 0.46
N GLU A 104 -12.63 -26.18 -0.42
CA GLU A 104 -13.12 -26.67 -1.72
C GLU A 104 -14.08 -27.86 -1.58
N GLU A 105 -13.87 -28.72 -0.59
CA GLU A 105 -14.76 -29.83 -0.26
C GLU A 105 -16.08 -29.31 0.33
N TYR A 106 -16.03 -28.19 1.04
CA TYR A 106 -17.17 -27.46 1.57
C TYR A 106 -18.05 -26.85 0.47
N ILE A 107 -17.48 -26.09 -0.47
CA ILE A 107 -18.24 -25.48 -1.59
C ILE A 107 -18.91 -26.58 -2.42
N LYS A 108 -18.24 -27.71 -2.60
CA LYS A 108 -18.81 -28.88 -3.30
C LYS A 108 -19.96 -29.56 -2.54
N LYS A 109 -19.99 -29.46 -1.20
CA LYS A 109 -20.99 -30.11 -0.33
C LYS A 109 -22.20 -29.22 -0.05
N SER A 110 -22.06 -27.88 -0.08
CA SER A 110 -23.19 -26.98 0.09
C SER A 110 -24.17 -27.14 -1.09
N ARG A 111 -25.39 -27.59 -0.79
CA ARG A 111 -26.46 -27.71 -1.77
C ARG A 111 -27.09 -26.33 -2.00
N PRO A 112 -27.38 -25.93 -3.25
CA PRO A 112 -28.16 -24.73 -3.52
C PRO A 112 -29.53 -24.77 -2.82
N ILE A 113 -30.07 -23.60 -2.51
CA ILE A 113 -31.42 -23.46 -1.96
C ILE A 113 -32.28 -22.56 -2.85
N HIS A 114 -33.47 -23.05 -3.19
CA HIS A 114 -34.43 -22.30 -3.98
C HIS A 114 -34.80 -20.94 -3.34
N LEU A 115 -34.89 -19.88 -4.14
CA LEU A 115 -35.19 -18.51 -3.69
C LEU A 115 -36.56 -18.39 -3.00
N GLY A 116 -37.50 -19.24 -3.40
CA GLY A 116 -38.85 -19.31 -2.82
C GLY A 116 -38.96 -20.14 -1.53
N ASP A 117 -37.90 -20.79 -1.08
CA ASP A 117 -37.94 -21.58 0.17
C ASP A 117 -38.06 -20.61 1.37
N PRO A 118 -39.06 -20.77 2.27
CA PRO A 118 -39.24 -19.91 3.44
C PRO A 118 -38.05 -19.92 4.41
N ARG A 119 -37.19 -20.94 4.36
CA ARG A 119 -35.98 -21.05 5.18
C ARG A 119 -34.79 -20.28 4.58
N ASN A 120 -34.94 -19.74 3.37
CA ASN A 120 -33.93 -18.95 2.69
C ASN A 120 -33.96 -17.49 3.15
N GLU A 121 -33.45 -17.23 4.36
CA GLU A 121 -33.37 -15.88 4.93
C GLU A 121 -32.58 -14.92 4.02
N SER A 122 -31.53 -15.41 3.37
CA SER A 122 -30.75 -14.65 2.38
C SER A 122 -31.63 -14.08 1.25
N ALA A 123 -32.58 -14.87 0.73
CA ALA A 123 -33.54 -14.39 -0.26
C ALA A 123 -34.51 -13.34 0.32
N GLY A 124 -34.92 -13.47 1.58
CA GLY A 124 -35.69 -12.46 2.30
C GLY A 124 -34.95 -11.11 2.40
N PHE A 125 -33.68 -11.14 2.76
CA PHE A 125 -32.84 -9.93 2.82
C PHE A 125 -32.64 -9.28 1.45
N ILE A 126 -32.47 -10.08 0.39
CA ILE A 126 -32.37 -9.57 -0.99
C ILE A 126 -33.66 -8.87 -1.40
N ARG A 127 -34.84 -9.45 -1.12
CA ARG A 127 -36.15 -8.81 -1.43
C ARG A 127 -36.29 -7.44 -0.77
N LYS A 128 -35.93 -7.33 0.50
CA LYS A 128 -35.93 -6.04 1.22
C LYS A 128 -34.95 -5.05 0.57
N SER A 129 -33.78 -5.53 0.18
CA SER A 129 -32.75 -4.70 -0.45
C SER A 129 -33.13 -4.18 -1.83
N ILE A 130 -33.94 -4.92 -2.61
CA ILE A 130 -34.50 -4.45 -3.88
C ILE A 130 -35.38 -3.21 -3.64
N ILE A 131 -36.17 -3.18 -2.55
CA ILE A 131 -36.99 -2.02 -2.19
C ILE A 131 -36.09 -0.82 -1.86
N ASP A 132 -35.06 -1.05 -1.05
CA ASP A 132 -34.14 0.00 -0.62
C ASP A 132 -33.38 0.59 -1.81
N PHE A 133 -32.84 -0.26 -2.67
CA PHE A 133 -32.12 0.14 -3.88
C PHE A 133 -33.03 0.95 -4.82
N ASN A 134 -34.28 0.54 -5.00
CA ASN A 134 -35.28 1.28 -5.79
C ASN A 134 -35.65 2.65 -5.20
N LYS A 135 -35.39 2.88 -3.91
CA LYS A 135 -35.53 4.18 -3.25
C LYS A 135 -34.26 5.05 -3.35
N GLY A 136 -33.20 4.54 -3.98
CA GLY A 136 -31.90 5.20 -4.02
C GLY A 136 -31.09 5.02 -2.73
N LEU A 137 -31.38 3.98 -1.96
CA LEU A 137 -30.68 3.64 -0.72
C LEU A 137 -29.78 2.42 -0.92
N ARG A 138 -28.64 2.40 -0.24
CA ARG A 138 -27.80 1.23 -0.07
C ARG A 138 -28.59 0.15 0.67
N PRO A 139 -28.38 -1.13 0.35
CA PRO A 139 -28.93 -2.25 1.13
C PRO A 139 -28.62 -2.11 2.62
N GLU A 140 -29.51 -2.59 3.48
CA GLU A 140 -29.23 -2.59 4.91
C GLU A 140 -28.13 -3.62 5.24
N VAL A 141 -27.22 -3.26 6.15
CA VAL A 141 -26.25 -4.22 6.69
C VAL A 141 -26.95 -5.11 7.70
N ILE A 142 -26.84 -6.42 7.48
CA ILE A 142 -27.56 -7.44 8.24
C ILE A 142 -26.62 -7.99 9.31
N PHE A 143 -27.09 -8.11 10.54
CA PHE A 143 -26.37 -8.72 11.66
C PHE A 143 -27.13 -9.94 12.13
N VAL A 144 -26.52 -11.12 12.01
CA VAL A 144 -27.16 -12.41 12.30
C VAL A 144 -26.42 -13.13 13.41
N ASN A 145 -27.14 -13.58 14.44
CA ASN A 145 -26.63 -14.54 15.39
C ASN A 145 -26.79 -15.96 14.80
N LEU A 146 -25.66 -16.57 14.43
CA LEU A 146 -25.68 -17.87 13.78
C LEU A 146 -26.09 -19.03 14.71
N LYS A 147 -26.29 -18.79 16.00
CA LYS A 147 -26.90 -19.77 16.91
C LYS A 147 -28.42 -19.74 16.90
N GLN A 148 -29.02 -18.67 16.39
CA GLN A 148 -30.47 -18.41 16.46
C GLN A 148 -31.13 -18.42 15.08
N GLU A 149 -30.46 -17.87 14.07
CA GLU A 149 -30.99 -17.66 12.71
C GLU A 149 -30.11 -18.36 11.68
N GLU A 150 -30.66 -18.87 10.57
CA GLU A 150 -29.92 -19.62 9.55
C GLU A 150 -29.66 -18.77 8.30
N ILE A 151 -28.39 -18.49 7.98
CA ILE A 151 -28.02 -17.88 6.68
C ILE A 151 -28.15 -18.88 5.51
N HIS A 152 -28.01 -20.18 5.80
CA HIS A 152 -28.15 -21.27 4.84
C HIS A 152 -28.58 -22.57 5.57
N PRO A 153 -29.56 -23.35 5.08
CA PRO A 153 -30.15 -24.48 5.82
C PRO A 153 -29.18 -25.66 6.11
N GLU A 154 -28.18 -25.88 5.26
CA GLU A 154 -27.11 -26.89 5.47
C GLU A 154 -26.05 -26.44 6.52
N LYS A 155 -26.39 -25.45 7.34
CA LYS A 155 -25.51 -24.72 8.25
C LYS A 155 -24.64 -25.56 9.18
N LYS A 156 -25.15 -26.71 9.64
CA LYS A 156 -24.42 -27.59 10.57
C LYS A 156 -23.12 -28.12 9.97
N VAL A 157 -23.03 -28.19 8.64
CA VAL A 157 -21.80 -28.55 7.93
C VAL A 157 -20.83 -27.36 7.88
N LEU A 158 -21.35 -26.13 7.99
CA LEU A 158 -20.62 -24.89 7.71
C LEU A 158 -19.97 -24.26 8.94
N LEU A 159 -20.59 -24.40 10.12
CA LEU A 159 -20.14 -23.70 11.33
C LEU A 159 -19.15 -24.53 12.16
N SER A 160 -17.96 -23.97 12.36
CA SER A 160 -17.11 -24.39 13.48
C SER A 160 -17.55 -23.70 14.78
N GLU A 161 -17.05 -24.15 15.94
CA GLU A 161 -17.26 -23.46 17.24
C GLU A 161 -16.84 -21.97 17.25
N THR A 162 -16.10 -21.55 16.22
CA THR A 162 -15.61 -20.17 16.06
C THR A 162 -16.45 -19.32 15.10
N MET A 163 -17.55 -19.84 14.57
CA MET A 163 -18.43 -19.14 13.61
C MET A 163 -19.80 -18.88 14.23
N ASN A 164 -19.90 -17.85 15.06
CA ASN A 164 -21.12 -17.58 15.84
C ASN A 164 -21.94 -16.40 15.34
N HIS A 165 -21.33 -15.45 14.64
CA HIS A 165 -21.99 -14.24 14.17
C HIS A 165 -21.65 -13.99 12.70
N ALA A 166 -22.64 -13.57 11.91
CA ALA A 166 -22.45 -13.16 10.52
C ALA A 166 -22.93 -11.72 10.32
N ILE A 167 -22.21 -10.98 9.48
CA ILE A 167 -22.55 -9.64 9.06
C ILE A 167 -22.59 -9.65 7.54
N GLY A 168 -23.73 -9.29 6.97
CA GLY A 168 -24.04 -9.44 5.55
C GLY A 168 -24.34 -8.12 4.87
N ILE A 169 -23.94 -8.01 3.61
CA ILE A 169 -24.38 -6.93 2.72
C ILE A 169 -24.81 -7.51 1.36
N PRO A 170 -26.09 -7.31 0.96
CA PRO A 170 -26.54 -7.64 -0.39
C PRO A 170 -25.81 -6.79 -1.42
N LEU A 171 -25.42 -7.40 -2.54
CA LEU A 171 -24.67 -6.75 -3.60
C LEU A 171 -25.53 -6.59 -4.85
N PHE A 172 -25.33 -5.48 -5.56
CA PHE A 172 -26.00 -5.13 -6.80
C PHE A 172 -24.98 -4.78 -7.87
N VAL A 173 -25.27 -5.10 -9.13
CA VAL A 173 -24.51 -4.69 -10.31
C VAL A 173 -25.50 -4.35 -11.41
N ASN A 174 -25.37 -3.18 -12.02
CA ASN A 174 -26.28 -2.71 -13.08
C ASN A 174 -27.76 -2.88 -12.67
N GLU A 175 -28.11 -2.41 -11.48
CA GLU A 175 -29.46 -2.48 -10.88
C GLU A 175 -29.99 -3.89 -10.57
N ASN A 176 -29.23 -4.95 -10.84
CA ASN A 176 -29.63 -6.32 -10.55
C ASN A 176 -28.98 -6.82 -9.25
N PRO A 177 -29.73 -7.45 -8.34
CA PRO A 177 -29.12 -8.12 -7.19
C PRO A 177 -28.28 -9.29 -7.69
N ILE A 178 -27.07 -9.44 -7.16
CA ILE A 178 -26.16 -10.53 -7.55
C ILE A 178 -26.00 -11.58 -6.45
N GLY A 179 -26.37 -11.27 -5.21
CA GLY A 179 -26.19 -12.14 -4.07
C GLY A 179 -25.93 -11.39 -2.77
N ILE A 180 -25.40 -12.09 -1.77
CA ILE A 180 -25.06 -11.54 -0.46
C ILE A 180 -23.63 -11.93 -0.07
N LEU A 181 -22.88 -10.92 0.38
CA LEU A 181 -21.53 -11.09 0.90
C LEU A 181 -21.57 -11.09 2.42
N TRP A 182 -21.10 -12.18 3.02
CA TRP A 182 -21.05 -12.38 4.46
C TRP A 182 -19.62 -12.33 4.98
N GLY A 183 -19.42 -11.67 6.11
CA GLY A 183 -18.26 -11.80 6.98
C GLY A 183 -18.69 -12.48 8.27
N ILE A 184 -17.87 -13.39 8.77
CA ILE A 184 -18.20 -14.26 9.91
C ILE A 184 -17.11 -14.12 10.97
N THR A 185 -17.56 -14.02 12.21
CA THR A 185 -16.71 -13.85 13.40
C THR A 185 -17.19 -14.72 14.56
N LYS A 186 -16.29 -14.94 15.51
CA LYS A 186 -16.55 -15.71 16.73
C LYS A 186 -17.38 -14.92 17.74
N ASP A 187 -17.08 -13.64 17.90
CA ASP A 187 -17.63 -12.80 18.95
C ASP A 187 -18.54 -11.73 18.32
N PRO A 188 -19.59 -11.28 19.02
CA PRO A 188 -20.47 -10.25 18.48
C PRO A 188 -19.71 -8.94 18.27
N ILE A 189 -20.09 -8.17 17.24
CA ILE A 189 -19.50 -6.86 16.98
C ILE A 189 -19.92 -5.90 18.12
N PRO A 190 -18.98 -5.26 18.82
CA PRO A 190 -19.29 -4.26 19.84
C PRO A 190 -20.12 -3.10 19.28
N GLU A 191 -21.03 -2.55 20.08
CA GLU A 191 -21.96 -1.49 19.63
C GLU A 191 -21.25 -0.26 19.06
N ASP A 192 -20.12 0.14 19.65
CA ASP A 192 -19.29 1.26 19.21
C ASP A 192 -18.61 1.01 17.85
N LYS A 193 -18.46 -0.27 17.45
CA LYS A 193 -17.87 -0.68 16.17
C LYS A 193 -18.90 -0.94 15.07
N ILE A 194 -20.19 -1.01 15.39
CA ILE A 194 -21.27 -1.28 14.41
C ILE A 194 -21.28 -0.23 13.31
N ARG A 195 -21.40 1.07 13.66
CA ARG A 195 -21.49 2.14 12.65
C ARG A 195 -20.22 2.23 11.77
N PRO A 196 -18.99 2.22 12.32
CA PRO A 196 -17.78 2.17 11.51
C PRO A 196 -17.76 0.99 10.52
N LEU A 197 -18.12 -0.21 10.97
CA LEU A 197 -18.20 -1.38 10.10
C LEU A 197 -19.26 -1.20 9.01
N THR A 198 -20.45 -0.71 9.34
CA THR A 198 -21.51 -0.42 8.38
C THR A 198 -21.03 0.53 7.27
N LEU A 199 -20.30 1.58 7.62
CA LEU A 199 -19.74 2.52 6.65
C LEU A 199 -18.67 1.88 5.75
N GLN A 200 -17.84 0.97 6.29
CA GLN A 200 -16.88 0.22 5.48
C GLN A 200 -17.59 -0.71 4.48
N LEU A 201 -18.68 -1.36 4.90
CA LEU A 201 -19.45 -2.25 4.02
C LEU A 201 -20.18 -1.47 2.92
N TYR A 202 -20.70 -0.27 3.22
CA TYR A 202 -21.24 0.62 2.20
C TYR A 202 -20.17 1.10 1.21
N SER A 203 -18.97 1.41 1.69
CA SER A 203 -17.83 1.75 0.82
C SER A 203 -17.48 0.56 -0.09
N LEU A 204 -17.47 -0.66 0.45
CA LEU A 204 -17.21 -1.88 -0.31
C LEU A 204 -18.31 -2.16 -1.34
N PHE A 205 -19.57 -1.95 -0.97
CA PHE A 205 -20.72 -2.06 -1.88
C PHE A 205 -20.58 -1.12 -3.07
N ASP A 206 -20.34 0.18 -2.82
CA ASP A 206 -20.20 1.19 -3.87
C ASP A 206 -19.04 0.85 -4.82
N VAL A 207 -17.92 0.37 -4.26
CA VAL A 207 -16.75 -0.05 -5.04
C VAL A 207 -17.08 -1.24 -5.93
N ILE A 208 -17.69 -2.29 -5.39
CA ILE A 208 -18.01 -3.50 -6.17
C ILE A 208 -18.99 -3.14 -7.29
N GLU A 209 -20.05 -2.39 -6.98
CA GLU A 209 -21.05 -1.97 -7.95
C GLU A 209 -20.40 -1.19 -9.11
N PHE A 210 -19.61 -0.16 -8.78
CA PHE A 210 -18.94 0.67 -9.77
C PHE A 210 -17.89 -0.07 -10.59
N VAL A 211 -16.98 -0.81 -9.94
CA VAL A 211 -15.87 -1.48 -10.62
C VAL A 211 -16.39 -2.57 -11.54
N VAL A 212 -17.32 -3.40 -11.07
CA VAL A 212 -17.85 -4.48 -11.90
C VAL A 212 -18.62 -3.91 -13.10
N ALA A 213 -19.49 -2.92 -12.89
CA ALA A 213 -20.22 -2.27 -13.97
C ALA A 213 -19.27 -1.70 -15.04
N LYS A 214 -18.26 -0.94 -14.61
CA LYS A 214 -17.31 -0.28 -15.50
C LYS A 214 -16.44 -1.26 -16.30
N GLU A 215 -15.88 -2.28 -15.66
CA GLU A 215 -14.96 -3.21 -16.33
C GLU A 215 -15.71 -4.16 -17.28
N MET A 216 -16.99 -4.45 -17.00
CA MET A 216 -17.86 -5.15 -17.94
C MET A 216 -18.12 -4.34 -19.22
N GLU A 217 -18.29 -3.02 -19.10
CA GLU A 217 -18.46 -2.13 -20.26
C GLU A 217 -17.15 -1.94 -21.05
N SER A 218 -16.00 -1.91 -20.36
CA SER A 218 -14.72 -1.48 -20.91
C SER A 218 -13.88 -2.61 -21.56
N GLY A 219 -14.42 -3.82 -21.69
CA GLY A 219 -13.75 -4.95 -22.36
C GLY A 219 -13.66 -6.24 -21.57
N ASN A 220 -14.35 -6.36 -20.43
CA ASN A 220 -14.35 -7.53 -19.55
C ASN A 220 -12.98 -7.87 -18.93
N ASP A 221 -12.24 -6.87 -18.45
CA ASP A 221 -10.96 -7.12 -17.77
C ASP A 221 -11.16 -7.55 -16.30
N HIS A 222 -11.27 -8.87 -16.10
CA HIS A 222 -11.42 -9.45 -14.76
C HIS A 222 -10.23 -9.15 -13.83
N TYR A 223 -9.02 -9.06 -14.37
CA TYR A 223 -7.82 -8.83 -13.56
C TYR A 223 -7.81 -7.41 -12.98
N ILE A 224 -8.19 -6.41 -13.79
CA ILE A 224 -8.34 -5.03 -13.31
C ILE A 224 -9.46 -4.94 -12.27
N ALA A 225 -10.59 -5.62 -12.49
CA ALA A 225 -11.70 -5.63 -11.54
C ALA A 225 -11.29 -6.22 -10.18
N GLN A 226 -10.68 -7.41 -10.16
CA GLN A 226 -10.14 -8.02 -8.93
C GLN A 226 -9.21 -7.05 -8.19
N LYS A 227 -8.25 -6.50 -8.92
CA LYS A 227 -7.24 -5.60 -8.38
C LYS A 227 -7.85 -4.36 -7.74
N ASN A 228 -8.83 -3.74 -8.39
CA ASN A 228 -9.47 -2.52 -7.89
C ASN A 228 -10.34 -2.80 -6.65
N ILE A 229 -11.02 -3.95 -6.59
CA ILE A 229 -11.86 -4.34 -5.44
C ILE A 229 -11.00 -4.67 -4.22
N GLU A 230 -9.97 -5.49 -4.37
CA GLU A 230 -9.10 -5.86 -3.24
C GLU A 230 -8.35 -4.64 -2.68
N LYS A 231 -7.95 -3.70 -3.54
CA LYS A 231 -7.23 -2.47 -3.16
C LYS A 231 -8.11 -1.34 -2.65
N ALA A 232 -9.43 -1.47 -2.76
CA ALA A 232 -10.31 -0.36 -2.47
C ALA A 232 -10.13 0.16 -1.04
N ASP A 233 -10.07 1.48 -0.90
CA ASP A 233 -10.14 2.10 0.41
C ASP A 233 -11.56 1.99 0.93
N THR A 234 -11.75 1.15 1.94
CA THR A 234 -13.05 0.97 2.59
C THR A 234 -13.22 1.87 3.80
N VAL A 235 -12.21 2.66 4.19
CA VAL A 235 -12.30 3.62 5.31
C VAL A 235 -12.66 5.04 4.86
N SER A 236 -12.87 5.23 3.56
CA SER A 236 -13.23 6.51 2.94
C SER A 236 -14.25 6.33 1.82
N ASN A 237 -15.23 7.23 1.75
CA ASN A 237 -16.19 7.29 0.65
C ASN A 237 -15.82 8.38 -0.35
N SER A 238 -15.75 8.02 -1.64
CA SER A 238 -15.61 9.01 -2.72
C SER A 238 -16.90 9.83 -2.83
N ARG A 239 -16.78 11.15 -2.76
CA ARG A 239 -17.91 12.09 -2.90
C ARG A 239 -17.96 12.68 -4.30
N ASN A 240 -16.81 13.09 -4.83
CA ASN A 240 -16.71 13.76 -6.12
C ASN A 240 -15.41 13.38 -6.83
N LEU A 241 -15.48 13.24 -8.16
CA LEU A 241 -14.35 13.04 -9.06
C LEU A 241 -14.24 14.23 -10.00
N PHE A 242 -13.07 14.86 -10.05
CA PHE A 242 -12.75 15.98 -10.92
C PHE A 242 -11.48 15.68 -11.73
N TYR A 243 -11.39 16.29 -12.90
CA TYR A 243 -10.15 16.37 -13.69
C TYR A 243 -9.70 17.83 -13.69
N THR A 244 -8.64 18.14 -12.93
CA THR A 244 -8.16 19.50 -12.76
C THR A 244 -6.94 19.75 -13.63
N THR A 245 -6.82 20.94 -14.22
CA THR A 245 -5.62 21.37 -14.93
C THR A 245 -4.77 22.21 -14.00
N THR A 246 -3.47 21.97 -14.00
CA THR A 246 -2.49 22.85 -13.32
C THR A 246 -1.65 23.55 -14.37
N LYS A 247 -1.23 24.78 -14.06
CA LYS A 247 -0.31 25.53 -14.91
C LYS A 247 0.95 24.67 -15.10
N ASP A 248 1.32 24.43 -16.35
CA ASP A 248 2.50 23.65 -16.77
C ASP A 248 2.35 22.11 -16.78
N GLN A 249 1.15 21.57 -16.55
CA GLN A 249 0.85 20.16 -16.81
C GLN A 249 0.13 19.93 -18.14
N LYS A 250 0.66 18.96 -18.91
CA LYS A 250 0.05 18.53 -20.18
C LYS A 250 -1.16 17.63 -19.98
N GLU A 251 -1.10 16.76 -18.98
CA GLU A 251 -2.16 15.81 -18.65
C GLU A 251 -2.98 16.35 -17.46
N PRO A 252 -4.30 16.12 -17.42
CA PRO A 252 -5.11 16.52 -16.27
C PRO A 252 -4.75 15.71 -15.02
N VAL A 253 -4.84 16.37 -13.87
CA VAL A 253 -4.73 15.73 -12.55
C VAL A 253 -6.07 15.14 -12.17
N THR A 254 -6.07 13.88 -11.76
CA THR A 254 -7.26 13.24 -11.19
C THR A 254 -7.40 13.69 -9.74
N SER A 255 -8.43 14.48 -9.45
CA SER A 255 -8.71 15.00 -8.11
C SER A 255 -9.97 14.35 -7.56
N ILE A 256 -9.87 13.69 -6.40
CA ILE A 256 -11.00 13.01 -5.77
C ILE A 256 -11.25 13.61 -4.39
N ILE A 257 -12.48 13.99 -4.10
CA ILE A 257 -12.90 14.39 -2.75
C ILE A 257 -13.43 13.17 -2.03
N PHE A 258 -12.81 12.85 -0.91
CA PHE A 258 -13.18 11.74 -0.04
C PHE A 258 -13.71 12.27 1.30
N LYS A 259 -14.66 11.54 1.88
CA LYS A 259 -14.99 11.63 3.30
C LYS A 259 -14.43 10.39 4.00
N SER A 260 -13.40 10.57 4.83
CA SER A 260 -12.95 9.50 5.71
C SER A 260 -13.93 9.39 6.87
N HIS A 261 -14.54 8.23 7.04
CA HIS A 261 -15.34 7.95 8.22
C HIS A 261 -14.48 7.54 9.41
N GLN A 262 -13.27 7.03 9.17
CA GLN A 262 -12.31 6.71 10.23
C GLN A 262 -11.88 7.95 11.02
N TYR A 263 -11.56 9.05 10.34
CA TYR A 263 -11.16 10.32 10.97
C TYR A 263 -12.29 11.36 11.00
N ASN A 264 -13.45 11.02 10.46
CA ASN A 264 -14.58 11.93 10.28
C ASN A 264 -14.22 13.28 9.60
N ILE A 265 -13.34 13.25 8.62
CA ILE A 265 -12.81 14.44 7.92
C ILE A 265 -12.94 14.29 6.42
N GLU A 266 -13.18 15.41 5.72
CA GLU A 266 -13.06 15.45 4.27
C GLU A 266 -11.62 15.72 3.85
N TYR A 267 -11.22 15.16 2.71
CA TYR A 267 -9.92 15.42 2.14
C TYR A 267 -9.96 15.30 0.63
N ARG A 268 -9.10 16.07 -0.02
CA ARG A 268 -8.83 15.95 -1.45
C ARG A 268 -7.61 15.07 -1.65
N MET A 269 -7.74 14.07 -2.52
CA MET A 269 -6.63 13.31 -3.06
C MET A 269 -6.38 13.77 -4.50
N ASP A 270 -5.21 14.32 -4.76
CA ASP A 270 -4.78 14.64 -6.13
C ASP A 270 -3.77 13.58 -6.58
N ALA A 271 -4.04 12.93 -7.70
CA ALA A 271 -3.19 11.89 -8.25
C ALA A 271 -2.44 12.36 -9.49
N SER A 272 -1.13 12.08 -9.51
CA SER A 272 -0.27 12.11 -10.69
C SER A 272 0.15 13.50 -11.18
N PHE A 273 0.68 14.34 -10.27
CA PHE A 273 1.49 15.49 -10.70
C PHE A 273 2.81 14.98 -11.32
N ILE A 274 2.89 14.97 -12.65
CA ILE A 274 4.10 14.69 -13.41
C ILE A 274 4.95 15.96 -13.49
N ILE A 275 6.15 15.89 -12.90
CA ILE A 275 7.11 16.99 -12.83
C ILE A 275 8.33 16.57 -13.65
N PRO A 276 8.58 17.20 -14.81
CA PRO A 276 9.75 16.90 -15.63
C PRO A 276 11.05 17.15 -14.86
N THR A 277 12.03 16.28 -15.07
CA THR A 277 13.38 16.41 -14.50
C THR A 277 14.41 16.36 -15.62
N THR A 278 15.64 15.96 -15.32
CA THR A 278 16.72 15.87 -16.31
C THR A 278 16.45 14.78 -17.33
N ASP A 279 17.05 14.94 -18.53
CA ASP A 279 17.19 13.82 -19.45
C ASP A 279 15.89 13.21 -20.00
N GLY A 280 14.79 13.95 -19.94
CA GLY A 280 13.47 13.50 -20.37
C GLY A 280 12.79 12.56 -19.37
N TYR A 281 13.38 12.39 -18.18
CA TYR A 281 12.72 11.77 -17.04
C TYR A 281 11.72 12.73 -16.41
N ALA A 282 10.85 12.18 -15.57
CA ALA A 282 9.95 12.93 -14.72
C ALA A 282 9.72 12.15 -13.43
N VAL A 283 9.17 12.83 -12.43
CA VAL A 283 8.73 12.25 -11.16
C VAL A 283 7.23 12.46 -11.01
N SER A 284 6.55 11.61 -10.24
CA SER A 284 5.09 11.68 -10.06
C SER A 284 4.73 11.90 -8.60
N LEU A 285 3.97 12.96 -8.29
CA LEU A 285 3.43 13.19 -6.96
C LEU A 285 1.95 12.79 -6.86
N LYS A 286 1.58 12.26 -5.70
CA LYS A 286 0.21 12.15 -5.20
C LYS A 286 0.14 13.03 -3.97
N SER A 287 -0.98 13.69 -3.74
CA SER A 287 -1.16 14.47 -2.52
C SER A 287 -2.43 14.11 -1.78
N PHE A 288 -2.37 14.22 -0.46
CA PHE A 288 -3.52 14.25 0.43
C PHE A 288 -3.59 15.64 1.07
N THR A 289 -4.70 16.33 0.87
CA THR A 289 -4.98 17.64 1.46
C THR A 289 -6.24 17.54 2.29
N PRO A 290 -6.15 17.57 3.63
CA PRO A 290 -7.34 17.55 4.49
C PRO A 290 -8.10 18.87 4.36
N GLU A 291 -9.40 18.85 4.65
CA GLU A 291 -10.27 20.04 4.68
C GLU A 291 -9.75 21.12 5.63
N LYS A 292 -9.13 20.68 6.75
CA LYS A 292 -8.53 21.56 7.76
C LYS A 292 -7.05 21.27 7.87
N LEU A 293 -6.25 22.27 7.49
CA LEU A 293 -4.80 22.23 7.70
C LEU A 293 -4.45 22.63 9.14
N ASN A 294 -3.37 22.07 9.66
CA ASN A 294 -2.80 22.53 10.92
C ASN A 294 -2.10 23.89 10.78
N ASN A 295 -1.63 24.43 11.90
CA ASN A 295 -1.01 25.75 11.99
C ASN A 295 0.52 25.73 11.88
N THR A 296 1.15 24.60 11.57
CA THR A 296 2.62 24.50 11.48
C THR A 296 3.21 25.24 10.28
N GLY A 297 2.39 25.47 9.25
CA GLY A 297 2.85 26.02 7.97
C GLY A 297 3.87 25.11 7.25
N LYS A 298 3.86 23.80 7.56
CA LYS A 298 4.78 22.82 6.97
C LYS A 298 4.05 21.85 6.03
N ASN A 299 4.65 21.63 4.87
CA ASN A 299 4.29 20.53 3.96
C ASN A 299 5.07 19.27 4.33
N LEU A 300 4.50 18.09 4.06
CA LEU A 300 5.21 16.82 4.20
C LEU A 300 5.48 16.21 2.83
N LEU A 301 6.70 15.76 2.58
CA LEU A 301 7.08 15.00 1.39
C LEU A 301 7.56 13.61 1.79
N LEU A 302 6.88 12.57 1.32
CA LEU A 302 7.17 11.17 1.63
C LEU A 302 7.84 10.49 0.43
N ILE A 303 9.03 9.94 0.65
CA ILE A 303 9.87 9.29 -0.38
C ILE A 303 10.01 7.80 -0.04
N PRO A 304 9.57 6.89 -0.93
CA PRO A 304 9.63 5.45 -0.69
C PRO A 304 11.05 4.88 -0.84
N GLY A 305 11.23 3.66 -0.37
CA GLY A 305 12.49 2.94 -0.45
C GLY A 305 12.82 2.33 -1.81
N PHE A 306 13.92 1.58 -1.83
CA PHE A 306 14.39 0.79 -2.96
C PHE A 306 13.32 -0.23 -3.41
N PHE A 307 13.12 -0.43 -4.72
CA PHE A 307 12.07 -1.27 -5.30
C PHE A 307 10.62 -0.91 -4.89
N CYS A 308 10.36 0.23 -4.26
CA CYS A 308 9.02 0.58 -3.78
C CYS A 308 8.41 1.76 -4.54
N ARG A 309 7.10 1.67 -4.81
CA ARG A 309 6.24 2.79 -5.20
C ARG A 309 5.78 3.56 -3.97
N ARG A 310 5.28 4.77 -4.20
CA ARG A 310 4.72 5.66 -3.18
C ARG A 310 3.56 5.06 -2.37
N SER A 311 2.83 4.07 -2.92
CA SER A 311 1.72 3.41 -2.22
C SER A 311 2.14 2.71 -0.92
N VAL A 312 3.42 2.34 -0.80
CA VAL A 312 4.00 1.80 0.43
C VAL A 312 3.84 2.75 1.62
N MET A 313 3.71 4.05 1.35
CA MET A 313 3.63 5.12 2.35
C MET A 313 2.21 5.61 2.59
N ASP A 314 1.19 5.08 1.89
CA ASP A 314 -0.17 5.62 1.92
C ASP A 314 -0.75 5.64 3.34
N LYS A 315 -0.46 4.62 4.16
CA LYS A 315 -0.95 4.54 5.54
C LYS A 315 -0.35 5.62 6.44
N LEU A 316 0.97 5.79 6.38
CA LEU A 316 1.69 6.87 7.06
C LEU A 316 1.16 8.25 6.61
N ALA A 317 0.99 8.42 5.30
CA ALA A 317 0.53 9.67 4.71
C ALA A 317 -0.90 10.04 5.13
N LYS A 318 -1.82 9.07 5.14
CA LYS A 318 -3.21 9.28 5.59
C LYS A 318 -3.28 9.61 7.08
N GLU A 319 -2.52 8.93 7.93
CA GLU A 319 -2.49 9.27 9.37
C GLU A 319 -1.99 10.71 9.58
N LEU A 320 -0.91 11.12 8.91
CA LEU A 320 -0.39 12.49 9.00
C LEU A 320 -1.36 13.54 8.44
N ALA A 321 -1.98 13.26 7.29
CA ALA A 321 -2.91 14.18 6.67
C ALA A 321 -4.22 14.31 7.46
N LEU A 322 -4.86 13.18 7.76
CA LEU A 322 -6.25 13.15 8.23
C LEU A 322 -6.37 13.35 9.74
N LYS A 323 -5.38 12.92 10.52
CA LYS A 323 -5.39 13.09 11.98
C LYS A 323 -4.69 14.36 12.44
N TYR A 324 -3.53 14.66 11.85
CA TYR A 324 -2.69 15.79 12.28
C TYR A 324 -2.78 17.00 11.35
N GLY A 325 -3.58 16.94 10.27
CA GLY A 325 -3.90 18.10 9.46
C GLY A 325 -2.77 18.57 8.53
N TYR A 326 -1.82 17.71 8.17
CA TYR A 326 -0.75 18.09 7.25
C TYR A 326 -1.19 17.99 5.79
N ARG A 327 -0.63 18.86 4.93
CA ARG A 327 -0.61 18.60 3.49
C ARG A 327 0.51 17.63 3.18
N VAL A 328 0.18 16.48 2.61
CA VAL A 328 1.14 15.38 2.42
C VAL A 328 1.29 15.05 0.94
N PHE A 329 2.53 15.08 0.44
CA PHE A 329 2.92 14.66 -0.90
C PHE A 329 3.64 13.32 -0.83
N LEU A 330 3.30 12.40 -1.71
CA LEU A 330 4.00 11.12 -1.88
C LEU A 330 4.62 11.06 -3.26
N MET A 331 5.91 10.75 -3.31
CA MET A 331 6.72 10.78 -4.52
C MET A 331 6.95 9.38 -5.09
N ASP A 332 6.61 9.18 -6.36
CA ASP A 332 7.21 8.15 -7.18
C ASP A 332 8.43 8.75 -7.90
N MET A 333 9.60 8.16 -7.64
CA MET A 333 10.87 8.55 -8.27
C MET A 333 10.85 8.28 -9.79
N ARG A 334 11.86 8.79 -10.50
CA ARG A 334 11.99 8.54 -11.95
C ARG A 334 11.99 7.04 -12.24
N GLY A 335 11.39 6.68 -13.37
CA GLY A 335 11.34 5.29 -13.85
C GLY A 335 10.34 4.35 -13.18
N ARG A 336 9.49 4.82 -12.26
CA ARG A 336 8.46 4.00 -11.59
C ARG A 336 7.18 3.78 -12.40
N SER A 337 7.00 4.54 -13.47
CA SER A 337 5.90 4.43 -14.43
C SER A 337 6.34 4.84 -15.84
N ARG A 338 5.51 4.52 -16.84
CA ARG A 338 5.72 4.98 -18.22
C ARG A 338 5.74 6.51 -18.35
N GLN A 339 5.02 7.22 -17.49
CA GLN A 339 4.97 8.69 -17.49
C GLN A 339 6.23 9.34 -16.89
N THR A 340 6.96 8.60 -16.06
CA THR A 340 8.22 9.02 -15.44
C THR A 340 9.45 8.57 -16.23
N MET A 341 9.25 7.96 -17.40
CA MET A 341 10.30 7.46 -18.28
C MET A 341 10.38 8.30 -19.58
N PRO A 342 11.58 8.44 -20.17
CA PRO A 342 11.74 9.04 -21.49
C PRO A 342 10.97 8.24 -22.55
N LYS A 343 10.37 8.95 -23.53
CA LYS A 343 9.49 8.35 -24.56
C LYS A 343 10.11 7.19 -25.34
N HIS A 344 11.43 7.21 -25.57
CA HIS A 344 12.16 6.19 -26.32
C HIS A 344 13.02 5.27 -25.44
N GLY A 345 12.89 5.38 -24.11
CA GLY A 345 13.84 4.79 -23.17
C GLY A 345 15.23 5.41 -23.27
N LYS A 346 16.10 5.11 -22.30
CA LYS A 346 17.53 5.51 -22.32
C LYS A 346 18.41 4.31 -21.96
N LYS A 347 19.49 4.13 -22.73
CA LYS A 347 20.44 3.02 -22.59
C LYS A 347 21.42 3.16 -21.41
N GLU A 348 21.48 4.30 -20.74
CA GLU A 348 22.44 4.51 -19.64
C GLU A 348 21.80 4.31 -18.26
N GLY A 349 20.46 4.21 -18.22
CA GLY A 349 19.71 4.10 -16.97
C GLY A 349 19.81 5.36 -16.13
N TRP A 350 19.70 5.22 -14.81
CA TRP A 350 19.89 6.30 -13.85
C TRP A 350 20.45 5.72 -12.55
N THR A 351 21.09 6.54 -11.73
CA THR A 351 21.70 6.13 -10.45
C THR A 351 21.00 6.80 -9.26
N VAL A 352 21.46 6.51 -8.04
CA VAL A 352 21.00 7.21 -6.84
C VAL A 352 21.38 8.69 -6.89
N ASP A 353 22.47 9.03 -7.60
CA ASP A 353 22.88 10.42 -7.80
C ASP A 353 21.79 11.22 -8.51
N ASN A 354 21.12 10.65 -9.50
CA ASN A 354 20.01 11.32 -10.17
C ASN A 354 18.83 11.56 -9.23
N TYR A 355 18.55 10.64 -8.30
CA TYR A 355 17.52 10.87 -7.29
C TYR A 355 17.89 12.03 -6.36
N ILE A 356 19.15 12.11 -5.93
CA ILE A 356 19.67 13.12 -5.00
C ILE A 356 19.82 14.50 -5.65
N GLN A 357 20.44 14.53 -6.83
CA GLN A 357 20.97 15.75 -7.45
C GLN A 357 20.01 16.36 -8.48
N ASP A 358 19.06 15.59 -9.01
CA ASP A 358 18.12 16.07 -10.01
C ASP A 358 16.67 16.00 -9.49
N ASP A 359 16.17 14.80 -9.18
CA ASP A 359 14.74 14.61 -8.88
C ASP A 359 14.28 15.32 -7.62
N PHE A 360 15.03 15.15 -6.52
CA PHE A 360 14.68 15.74 -5.24
C PHE A 360 14.67 17.28 -5.27
N PRO A 361 15.69 17.95 -5.84
CA PRO A 361 15.66 19.39 -6.11
C PRO A 361 14.44 19.88 -6.90
N GLU A 362 14.07 19.20 -8.00
CA GLU A 362 12.91 19.62 -8.80
C GLU A 362 11.61 19.56 -8.00
N ILE A 363 11.44 18.54 -7.16
CA ILE A 363 10.28 18.45 -6.26
C ILE A 363 10.27 19.59 -5.25
N LEU A 364 11.42 19.94 -4.65
CA LEU A 364 11.50 21.05 -3.71
C LEU A 364 11.11 22.38 -4.39
N ARG A 365 11.58 22.62 -5.62
CA ARG A 365 11.17 23.79 -6.41
C ARG A 365 9.68 23.79 -6.67
N TRP A 366 9.14 22.64 -7.11
CA TRP A 366 7.72 22.53 -7.41
C TRP A 366 6.84 22.79 -6.19
N ILE A 367 7.17 22.23 -5.02
CA ILE A 367 6.42 22.47 -3.78
C ILE A 367 6.53 23.94 -3.37
N ARG A 368 7.73 24.54 -3.39
CA ARG A 368 7.92 25.94 -3.04
C ARG A 368 7.16 26.88 -3.97
N TRP A 369 7.10 26.57 -5.27
CA TRP A 369 6.35 27.37 -6.23
C TRP A 369 4.85 27.40 -5.91
N HIS A 370 4.28 26.25 -5.55
CA HIS A 370 2.86 26.14 -5.23
C HIS A 370 2.52 26.60 -3.80
N TYR A 371 3.49 26.54 -2.88
CA TYR A 371 3.34 26.92 -1.47
C TYR A 371 4.51 27.80 -1.00
N PRO A 372 4.59 29.08 -1.45
CA PRO A 372 5.77 29.92 -1.28
C PRO A 372 6.16 30.21 0.17
N SER A 373 5.18 30.30 1.06
CA SER A 373 5.37 30.64 2.48
C SER A 373 5.65 29.43 3.37
N GLU A 374 5.60 28.21 2.83
CA GLU A 374 5.66 26.98 3.61
C GLU A 374 6.99 26.25 3.37
N ARG A 375 7.56 25.66 4.43
CA ARG A 375 8.74 24.78 4.33
C ARG A 375 8.32 23.31 4.33
N THR A 376 9.16 22.46 3.79
CA THR A 376 8.86 21.03 3.65
C THR A 376 9.61 20.20 4.69
N VAL A 377 8.92 19.36 5.44
CA VAL A 377 9.54 18.27 6.20
C VAL A 377 9.57 17.04 5.30
N VAL A 378 10.74 16.44 5.13
CA VAL A 378 10.93 15.32 4.20
C VAL A 378 11.04 14.02 4.98
N LEU A 379 10.09 13.11 4.77
CA LEU A 379 10.04 11.78 5.37
C LEU A 379 10.51 10.77 4.34
N GLY A 380 11.51 9.97 4.68
CA GLY A 380 12.05 8.97 3.78
C GLY A 380 12.21 7.61 4.44
N HIS A 381 11.79 6.55 3.76
CA HIS A 381 12.04 5.16 4.17
C HIS A 381 13.19 4.56 3.40
N SER A 382 14.11 3.85 4.07
CA SER A 382 15.21 3.16 3.42
C SER A 382 16.02 4.12 2.51
N MET A 383 16.20 3.80 1.23
CA MET A 383 16.78 4.71 0.22
C MET A 383 16.11 6.09 0.18
N GLY A 384 14.78 6.16 0.36
CA GLY A 384 14.04 7.42 0.40
C GLY A 384 14.50 8.37 1.49
N GLY A 385 15.04 7.85 2.62
CA GLY A 385 15.64 8.67 3.66
C GLY A 385 17.11 8.99 3.41
N MET A 386 17.83 8.21 2.59
CA MET A 386 19.19 8.56 2.13
C MET A 386 19.16 9.82 1.27
N ILE A 387 18.21 9.91 0.35
CA ILE A 387 18.10 11.00 -0.62
C ILE A 387 18.19 12.40 0.02
N PRO A 388 17.28 12.78 0.94
CA PRO A 388 17.32 14.10 1.55
C PRO A 388 18.54 14.29 2.45
N ARG A 389 18.97 13.25 3.19
CA ARG A 389 20.16 13.34 4.07
C ARG A 389 21.42 13.65 3.26
N PHE A 390 21.60 12.97 2.15
CA PHE A 390 22.76 13.11 1.26
C PHE A 390 22.73 14.40 0.46
N TYR A 391 21.55 14.83 -0.01
CA TYR A 391 21.39 16.12 -0.66
C TYR A 391 21.83 17.27 0.25
N VAL A 392 21.28 17.30 1.47
CA VAL A 392 21.58 18.36 2.44
C VAL A 392 23.06 18.35 2.83
N SER A 393 23.60 17.19 3.16
CA SER A 393 24.98 17.09 3.66
C SER A 393 26.04 17.33 2.59
N SER A 394 25.69 17.14 1.33
CA SER A 394 26.59 17.27 0.18
C SER A 394 26.24 18.46 -0.72
N TYR A 395 25.36 19.36 -0.27
CA TYR A 395 24.81 20.45 -1.08
C TYR A 395 25.90 21.30 -1.75
N ASP A 396 26.90 21.75 -0.98
CA ASP A 396 27.98 22.58 -1.50
C ASP A 396 28.76 21.87 -2.62
N LYS A 397 29.04 20.57 -2.43
CA LYS A 397 29.75 19.77 -3.43
C LYS A 397 28.91 19.53 -4.69
N ILE A 398 27.61 19.30 -4.53
CA ILE A 398 26.67 19.15 -5.66
C ILE A 398 26.58 20.47 -6.43
N LYS A 399 26.48 21.60 -5.72
CA LYS A 399 26.42 22.94 -6.32
C LYS A 399 27.69 23.25 -7.11
N GLU A 400 28.86 22.94 -6.57
CA GLU A 400 30.15 23.08 -7.28
C GLU A 400 30.20 22.23 -8.56
N LEU A 401 29.69 20.99 -8.53
CA LEU A 401 29.79 20.06 -9.65
C LEU A 401 28.78 20.32 -10.77
N LYS A 402 27.58 20.81 -10.45
CA LYS A 402 26.51 21.00 -11.45
C LYS A 402 26.56 22.36 -12.16
N GLU A 403 27.32 23.33 -11.66
CA GLU A 403 27.34 24.71 -12.16
C GLU A 403 25.93 25.35 -12.33
N GLU A 404 24.93 24.83 -11.61
CA GLU A 404 23.53 25.21 -11.76
C GLU A 404 23.24 26.47 -10.93
N PHE A 405 22.83 27.56 -11.58
CA PHE A 405 22.68 28.89 -10.96
C PHE A 405 21.60 28.94 -9.86
N ASN A 406 20.70 27.95 -9.76
CA ASN A 406 19.54 28.00 -8.85
C ASN A 406 19.18 26.64 -8.23
N LEU A 407 20.16 25.91 -7.72
CA LEU A 407 19.93 24.67 -6.96
C LEU A 407 19.27 25.01 -5.59
N PRO A 408 18.13 24.38 -5.22
CA PRO A 408 17.37 24.73 -4.01
C PRO A 408 18.19 24.63 -2.72
N GLN A 409 18.43 25.77 -2.07
CA GLN A 409 19.21 25.78 -0.85
C GLN A 409 18.47 25.06 0.31
N PRO A 410 19.05 24.03 0.94
CA PRO A 410 18.38 23.25 1.98
C PRO A 410 17.71 24.08 3.08
N GLU A 411 18.40 25.10 3.59
CA GLU A 411 17.93 25.92 4.71
C GLU A 411 16.72 26.78 4.36
N GLU A 412 16.48 27.04 3.07
CA GLU A 412 15.31 27.79 2.62
C GLU A 412 14.11 26.86 2.41
N TYR A 413 14.33 25.65 1.89
CA TYR A 413 13.27 24.75 1.41
C TYR A 413 12.83 23.71 2.46
N ILE A 414 13.75 23.16 3.23
CA ILE A 414 13.52 21.98 4.08
C ILE A 414 13.44 22.43 5.53
N ALA A 415 12.40 22.07 6.29
CA ALA A 415 12.31 22.37 7.72
C ALA A 415 12.96 21.31 8.61
N GLY A 416 13.03 20.07 8.14
CA GLY A 416 13.62 18.95 8.85
C GLY A 416 13.47 17.66 8.06
N ILE A 417 14.19 16.61 8.48
CA ILE A 417 14.17 15.29 7.83
C ILE A 417 13.70 14.24 8.82
N VAL A 418 12.77 13.39 8.40
CA VAL A 418 12.43 12.15 9.10
C VAL A 418 13.02 10.99 8.32
N SER A 419 13.88 10.21 8.97
CA SER A 419 14.57 9.08 8.36
C SER A 419 14.10 7.78 9.00
N ILE A 420 13.40 6.96 8.23
CA ILE A 420 12.82 5.68 8.68
C ILE A 420 13.65 4.54 8.11
N THR A 421 14.27 3.75 9.00
CA THR A 421 15.12 2.59 8.67
C THR A 421 16.05 2.85 7.48
N SER A 422 16.68 4.02 7.46
CA SER A 422 17.47 4.49 6.32
C SER A 422 18.97 4.29 6.59
N PRO A 423 19.69 3.49 5.79
CA PRO A 423 21.09 3.18 6.04
C PRO A 423 21.99 4.39 5.77
N ASN A 424 23.13 4.50 6.47
CA ASN A 424 24.19 5.46 6.12
C ASN A 424 25.09 4.94 4.99
N TYR A 425 25.24 3.62 4.96
CA TYR A 425 25.93 2.81 3.97
C TYR A 425 25.31 1.40 4.02
N ILE A 426 25.47 0.60 2.98
CA ILE A 426 24.85 -0.72 2.98
C ILE A 426 25.76 -1.72 3.69
N SER A 427 25.29 -2.24 4.82
CA SER A 427 25.90 -3.38 5.48
C SER A 427 24.94 -4.55 5.50
N LEU A 428 25.14 -5.52 4.62
CA LEU A 428 24.49 -6.82 4.77
C LEU A 428 25.12 -7.59 5.94
N LYS A 429 24.88 -7.12 7.18
CA LYS A 429 24.98 -7.96 8.38
C LYS A 429 23.72 -8.80 8.45
N SER A 430 23.57 -9.72 7.51
CA SER A 430 22.75 -10.88 7.82
C SER A 430 23.56 -11.74 8.79
N ASN A 431 22.91 -12.30 9.82
CA ASN A 431 23.48 -13.19 10.84
C ASN A 431 24.01 -14.50 10.23
N PHE A 432 25.02 -14.38 9.40
CA PHE A 432 25.73 -15.44 8.73
C PHE A 432 27.05 -15.57 9.45
N ILE A 433 27.13 -16.58 10.31
CA ILE A 433 28.42 -17.14 10.69
C ILE A 433 29.20 -17.34 9.39
N GLY A 434 30.33 -16.63 9.22
CA GLY A 434 31.28 -16.78 8.12
C GLY A 434 31.17 -15.85 6.90
N LEU A 435 30.31 -14.82 6.92
CA LEU A 435 30.36 -13.73 5.93
C LEU A 435 31.63 -12.84 6.08
N ASP A 436 32.23 -12.78 7.26
CA ASP A 436 33.54 -12.11 7.47
C ASP A 436 34.69 -12.85 6.76
N THR A 437 34.60 -14.19 6.65
CA THR A 437 35.52 -15.02 5.87
C THR A 437 35.30 -14.82 4.37
N LEU A 438 34.04 -14.65 3.95
CA LEU A 438 33.65 -14.34 2.57
C LEU A 438 34.08 -12.92 2.16
N LYS A 439 33.97 -11.92 3.04
CA LYS A 439 34.46 -10.55 2.82
C LYS A 439 35.98 -10.49 2.66
N ARG A 440 36.73 -11.26 3.45
CA ARG A 440 38.18 -11.46 3.24
C ARG A 440 38.49 -12.20 1.93
N GLY A 441 37.65 -13.17 1.53
CA GLY A 441 37.73 -13.84 0.24
C GLY A 441 37.43 -12.92 -0.96
N PHE A 442 36.47 -12.01 -0.83
CA PHE A 442 36.13 -11.00 -1.85
C PHE A 442 37.26 -9.99 -2.06
N SER A 443 37.93 -9.55 -0.99
CA SER A 443 39.14 -8.70 -1.10
C SER A 443 40.36 -9.44 -1.70
N MET A 444 40.29 -10.76 -1.82
CA MET A 444 41.32 -11.62 -2.44
C MET A 444 40.90 -12.15 -3.81
N LEU A 445 39.74 -11.75 -4.35
CA LEU A 445 39.34 -12.13 -5.70
C LEU A 445 40.30 -11.48 -6.71
N PRO A 446 40.80 -12.23 -7.70
CA PRO A 446 41.54 -11.62 -8.81
C PRO A 446 40.65 -10.58 -9.48
N HIS A 447 41.19 -9.39 -9.80
CA HIS A 447 40.49 -8.31 -10.51
C HIS A 447 39.66 -8.81 -11.72
N LYS A 448 40.12 -9.90 -12.35
CA LYS A 448 39.46 -10.56 -13.48
C LYS A 448 38.06 -11.11 -13.16
N MET A 449 37.80 -11.66 -11.97
CA MET A 449 36.45 -12.18 -11.62
C MET A 449 35.45 -11.08 -11.28
N ILE A 450 35.91 -10.01 -10.62
CA ILE A 450 35.10 -8.80 -10.40
C ILE A 450 34.80 -8.14 -11.76
N SER A 451 35.79 -8.08 -12.64
CA SER A 451 35.64 -7.66 -14.03
C SER A 451 34.65 -8.53 -14.80
N ASP A 452 34.73 -9.85 -14.73
CA ASP A 452 33.81 -10.77 -15.43
C ASP A 452 32.37 -10.67 -14.89
N MET A 453 32.22 -10.41 -13.60
CA MET A 453 30.91 -10.16 -12.96
C MET A 453 30.32 -8.82 -13.43
N ILE A 454 31.12 -7.75 -13.43
CA ILE A 454 30.73 -6.44 -13.97
C ILE A 454 30.43 -6.56 -15.47
N LEU A 455 31.22 -7.31 -16.24
CA LEU A 455 30.99 -7.55 -17.67
C LEU A 455 29.72 -8.37 -17.93
N SER A 456 29.46 -9.40 -17.14
CA SER A 456 28.23 -10.21 -17.20
C SER A 456 26.99 -9.32 -17.00
N MET A 457 27.01 -8.46 -15.99
CA MET A 457 25.90 -7.57 -15.70
C MET A 457 25.82 -6.38 -16.67
N ALA A 458 26.95 -5.84 -17.11
CA ALA A 458 27.01 -4.84 -18.17
C ALA A 458 26.47 -5.42 -19.47
N SER A 459 26.81 -6.67 -19.81
CA SER A 459 26.26 -7.37 -20.98
C SER A 459 24.74 -7.56 -20.87
N PHE A 460 24.22 -7.85 -19.68
CA PHE A 460 22.78 -7.88 -19.41
C PHE A 460 22.12 -6.50 -19.65
N SER A 461 22.74 -5.42 -19.16
CA SER A 461 22.27 -4.05 -19.37
C SER A 461 22.38 -3.58 -20.84
N MET A 462 23.34 -4.11 -21.60
CA MET A 462 23.55 -3.78 -23.02
C MET A 462 22.64 -4.57 -23.96
N GLN A 463 22.16 -5.75 -23.56
CA GLN A 463 21.27 -6.60 -24.37
C GLN A 463 19.79 -6.26 -24.18
N ALA A 464 19.40 -5.68 -23.05
CA ALA A 464 18.01 -5.32 -22.77
C ALA A 464 17.65 -3.92 -23.30
N THR A 465 16.53 -3.80 -24.02
CA THR A 465 15.95 -2.50 -24.40
C THR A 465 15.34 -1.76 -23.20
N ILE A 466 15.14 -2.44 -22.08
CA ILE A 466 14.63 -1.90 -20.81
C ILE A 466 15.62 -2.29 -19.70
N GLN A 467 16.27 -1.30 -19.07
CA GLN A 467 17.31 -1.50 -18.04
C GLN A 467 16.77 -1.54 -16.61
N THR A 468 15.54 -1.97 -16.44
CA THR A 468 14.93 -2.14 -15.13
C THR A 468 14.88 -3.62 -14.76
N ILE A 469 15.02 -3.91 -13.47
CA ILE A 469 14.91 -5.26 -12.91
C ILE A 469 13.75 -5.24 -11.91
N ASP A 470 12.95 -6.31 -11.87
CA ASP A 470 11.94 -6.52 -10.83
C ASP A 470 12.54 -7.21 -9.59
N LEU A 471 11.86 -7.12 -8.44
CA LEU A 471 12.36 -7.63 -7.17
C LEU A 471 12.64 -9.15 -7.19
N LYS A 472 11.85 -9.96 -7.92
CA LYS A 472 12.07 -11.41 -8.01
C LYS A 472 13.34 -11.74 -8.79
N LYS A 473 13.56 -11.06 -9.92
CA LYS A 473 14.79 -11.17 -10.72
C LYS A 473 16.00 -10.69 -9.94
N PHE A 474 15.87 -9.63 -9.13
CA PHE A 474 16.93 -9.16 -8.23
C PHE A 474 17.35 -10.23 -7.21
N PHE A 475 16.40 -10.86 -6.50
CA PHE A 475 16.76 -11.95 -5.58
C PHE A 475 17.36 -13.15 -6.30
N LYS A 476 16.87 -13.51 -7.49
CA LYS A 476 17.49 -14.55 -8.33
C LYS A 476 18.92 -14.18 -8.75
N LEU A 477 19.17 -12.92 -9.07
CA LEU A 477 20.50 -12.40 -9.39
C LEU A 477 21.43 -12.58 -8.18
N ILE A 478 21.02 -12.14 -6.99
CA ILE A 478 21.78 -12.35 -5.74
C ILE A 478 22.06 -13.83 -5.50
N LEU A 479 21.06 -14.69 -5.65
CA LEU A 479 21.18 -16.14 -5.48
C LEU A 479 22.16 -16.77 -6.49
N ASN A 480 22.14 -16.33 -7.74
CA ASN A 480 23.03 -16.81 -8.80
C ASN A 480 24.48 -16.33 -8.61
N LEU A 481 24.66 -15.09 -8.13
CA LEU A 481 25.97 -14.60 -7.71
C LEU A 481 26.52 -15.50 -6.58
N HIS A 482 25.69 -15.84 -5.60
CA HIS A 482 26.06 -16.78 -4.54
C HIS A 482 26.39 -18.20 -5.05
N SER A 483 25.67 -18.71 -6.05
CA SER A 483 25.92 -20.06 -6.59
C SER A 483 27.21 -20.14 -7.41
N SER A 484 27.64 -19.04 -8.04
CA SER A 484 28.96 -18.94 -8.69
C SER A 484 30.13 -18.92 -7.69
N LEU A 485 29.87 -18.61 -6.42
CA LEU A 485 30.82 -18.63 -5.30
C LEU A 485 30.83 -19.97 -4.53
N ARG A 486 30.21 -21.02 -5.10
CA ARG A 486 29.95 -22.34 -4.46
C ARG A 486 31.16 -23.04 -3.86
N SER A 487 32.35 -22.81 -4.40
CA SER A 487 33.60 -23.40 -3.89
C SER A 487 34.00 -22.83 -2.52
N PHE A 488 33.50 -21.66 -2.14
CA PHE A 488 33.74 -21.05 -0.83
C PHE A 488 32.59 -21.29 0.17
N SER A 489 31.36 -21.48 -0.32
CA SER A 489 30.16 -21.63 0.51
C SER A 489 29.98 -23.01 1.17
N TYR A 490 30.75 -24.03 0.75
CA TYR A 490 30.60 -25.39 1.30
C TYR A 490 31.01 -25.52 2.78
N ASN A 491 31.77 -24.56 3.31
CA ASN A 491 32.22 -24.58 4.71
C ASN A 491 31.39 -23.72 5.67
N ILE A 492 30.40 -22.96 5.18
CA ILE A 492 29.78 -21.89 5.97
C ILE A 492 28.27 -21.83 5.68
N GLY A 493 27.47 -22.17 6.70
CA GLY A 493 26.00 -22.21 6.67
C GLY A 493 25.35 -20.84 6.44
N THR A 494 25.27 -20.43 5.18
CA THR A 494 24.83 -19.10 4.74
C THR A 494 23.31 -19.07 4.44
N LYS A 495 22.56 -18.16 5.07
CA LYS A 495 21.08 -18.03 5.02
C LYS A 495 20.56 -16.94 4.05
N VAL A 496 20.55 -17.19 2.74
CA VAL A 496 20.25 -16.13 1.72
C VAL A 496 19.00 -15.29 2.03
N LEU A 497 19.11 -13.96 1.89
CA LEU A 497 17.99 -13.01 2.07
C LEU A 497 16.82 -13.35 1.15
N THR A 498 15.61 -13.35 1.70
CA THR A 498 14.37 -13.62 0.96
C THR A 498 13.48 -12.37 0.87
N ILE A 499 12.47 -12.41 0.00
CA ILE A 499 11.42 -11.38 -0.01
C ILE A 499 10.76 -11.25 1.38
N LYS A 500 10.63 -12.36 2.13
CA LYS A 500 10.10 -12.32 3.50
C LYS A 500 10.98 -11.49 4.44
N ASP A 501 12.30 -11.57 4.30
CA ASP A 501 13.24 -10.77 5.09
C ASP A 501 13.24 -9.30 4.68
N PHE A 502 13.06 -9.01 3.38
CA PHE A 502 12.89 -7.64 2.87
C PHE A 502 11.62 -6.97 3.39
N VAL A 503 10.54 -7.75 3.48
CA VAL A 503 9.26 -7.27 4.05
C VAL A 503 9.37 -7.14 5.57
N GLY A 504 10.00 -8.09 6.26
CA GLY A 504 10.36 -7.96 7.68
C GLY A 504 9.20 -8.18 8.66
N TYR A 505 8.37 -9.20 8.44
CA TYR A 505 7.20 -9.53 9.29
C TYR A 505 7.29 -10.92 9.93
N LYS A 506 6.64 -11.08 11.10
CA LYS A 506 6.37 -12.40 11.69
C LYS A 506 5.34 -13.17 10.85
N GLU A 507 4.24 -12.52 10.41
CA GLU A 507 3.19 -13.07 9.54
C GLU A 507 2.66 -12.00 8.55
N ILE A 508 2.37 -12.38 7.31
CA ILE A 508 1.80 -11.52 6.24
C ILE A 508 0.54 -12.23 5.72
N THR A 509 -0.59 -11.52 5.67
CA THR A 509 -1.84 -12.07 5.12
C THR A 509 -1.79 -12.15 3.59
N PRO A 510 -2.56 -13.03 2.93
CA PRO A 510 -2.60 -13.07 1.46
C PRO A 510 -2.98 -11.75 0.78
N PRO A 511 -3.97 -10.95 1.27
CA PRO A 511 -4.27 -9.64 0.71
C PRO A 511 -3.11 -8.65 0.83
N GLU A 512 -2.43 -8.60 1.97
CA GLU A 512 -1.23 -7.77 2.14
C GLU A 512 -0.11 -8.22 1.20
N TRP A 513 0.06 -9.53 1.03
CA TRP A 513 1.04 -10.06 0.09
C TRP A 513 0.73 -9.65 -1.35
N TYR A 514 -0.54 -9.75 -1.77
CA TYR A 514 -0.98 -9.30 -3.09
C TYR A 514 -0.76 -7.79 -3.26
N PHE A 515 -1.15 -6.98 -2.27
CA PHE A 515 -0.91 -5.54 -2.25
C PHE A 515 0.59 -5.21 -2.40
N LEU A 516 1.45 -5.88 -1.63
CA LEU A 516 2.90 -5.70 -1.70
C LEU A 516 3.44 -6.06 -3.10
N MET A 517 3.03 -7.20 -3.64
CA MET A 517 3.55 -7.68 -4.92
C MET A 517 3.07 -6.86 -6.12
N GLU A 518 1.83 -6.40 -6.11
CA GLU A 518 1.21 -5.76 -7.27
C GLU A 518 1.28 -4.23 -7.24
N ASP A 519 1.29 -3.63 -6.04
CA ASP A 519 1.20 -2.18 -5.88
C ASP A 519 2.47 -1.54 -5.36
N VAL A 520 3.08 -2.16 -4.36
CA VAL A 520 4.26 -1.61 -3.68
C VAL A 520 5.51 -1.89 -4.48
N PHE A 521 5.76 -3.15 -4.82
CA PHE A 521 6.97 -3.51 -5.54
C PHE A 521 6.90 -3.04 -7.00
N CYS A 522 8.01 -2.48 -7.45
CA CYS A 522 8.19 -1.96 -8.79
C CYS A 522 9.57 -2.30 -9.31
N GLU A 523 9.83 -1.99 -10.57
CA GLU A 523 11.13 -2.22 -11.17
C GLU A 523 12.11 -1.09 -10.81
N GLU A 524 13.41 -1.40 -10.81
CA GLU A 524 14.48 -0.48 -10.46
C GLU A 524 15.61 -0.50 -11.49
N SER A 525 16.32 0.62 -11.67
CA SER A 525 17.43 0.69 -12.62
C SER A 525 18.57 -0.25 -12.24
N VAL A 526 19.13 -0.93 -13.23
CA VAL A 526 20.38 -1.69 -13.08
C VAL A 526 21.51 -0.81 -12.53
N SER A 527 21.59 0.46 -12.95
CA SER A 527 22.65 1.37 -12.53
C SER A 527 22.50 1.77 -11.04
N VAL A 528 21.28 1.96 -10.54
CA VAL A 528 21.01 2.07 -9.09
C VAL A 528 21.49 0.82 -8.37
N ILE A 529 21.06 -0.37 -8.81
CA ILE A 529 21.46 -1.65 -8.21
C ILE A 529 22.99 -1.78 -8.14
N MET A 530 23.70 -1.38 -9.20
CA MET A 530 25.16 -1.41 -9.26
C MET A 530 25.82 -0.47 -8.26
N GLN A 531 25.31 0.76 -8.11
CA GLN A 531 25.83 1.70 -7.11
C GLN A 531 25.66 1.15 -5.69
N PHE A 532 24.52 0.49 -5.40
CA PHE A 532 24.33 -0.22 -4.14
C PHE A 532 25.39 -1.33 -3.98
N PHE A 533 25.62 -2.19 -4.97
CA PHE A 533 26.65 -3.23 -4.90
C PHE A 533 28.08 -2.69 -4.75
N GLN A 534 28.44 -1.61 -5.44
CA GLN A 534 29.77 -1.00 -5.34
C GLN A 534 30.06 -0.55 -3.90
N SER A 535 29.09 0.09 -3.24
CA SER A 535 29.22 0.50 -1.83
C SER A 535 29.36 -0.68 -0.85
N GLN A 536 28.92 -1.88 -1.22
CA GLN A 536 29.10 -3.09 -0.41
C GLN A 536 30.51 -3.69 -0.58
N ILE A 537 31.04 -3.67 -1.80
CA ILE A 537 32.30 -4.33 -2.14
C ILE A 537 33.51 -3.51 -1.66
N SER A 538 33.41 -2.18 -1.62
CA SER A 538 34.52 -1.30 -1.22
C SER A 538 34.99 -1.49 0.22
N ASN A 539 34.22 -2.16 1.11
CA ASN A 539 34.51 -2.37 2.54
C ASN A 539 34.75 -1.08 3.37
N GLU A 540 34.59 0.10 2.78
CA GLU A 540 34.87 1.41 3.40
C GLU A 540 33.74 1.92 4.30
N ARG A 541 32.64 1.17 4.48
CA ARG A 541 31.42 1.64 5.18
C ARG A 541 30.95 3.01 4.66
N SER A 542 31.05 3.20 3.36
CA SER A 542 30.77 4.46 2.68
C SER A 542 29.88 4.23 1.46
N PHE A 543 29.08 5.24 1.13
CA PHE A 543 28.26 5.29 -0.06
C PHE A 543 28.75 6.45 -0.93
N TRP A 544 29.38 6.11 -2.04
CA TRP A 544 29.95 7.06 -2.99
C TRP A 544 28.98 7.37 -4.13
N SER A 545 29.12 8.56 -4.72
CA SER A 545 28.52 8.85 -6.03
C SER A 545 29.08 7.90 -7.09
N ASN A 546 28.30 7.64 -8.14
CA ASN A 546 28.66 6.69 -9.20
C ASN A 546 29.95 7.09 -9.93
N ASP A 547 30.27 8.38 -9.97
CA ASP A 547 31.52 8.92 -10.52
C ASP A 547 32.68 8.99 -9.50
N GLY A 548 32.45 8.59 -8.26
CA GLY A 548 33.42 8.59 -7.16
C GLY A 548 33.80 9.97 -6.63
N ARG A 549 33.12 11.05 -7.04
CA ARG A 549 33.48 12.43 -6.65
C ARG A 549 32.93 12.86 -5.30
N ILE A 550 31.85 12.23 -4.82
CA ILE A 550 31.18 12.60 -3.57
C ILE A 550 31.11 11.36 -2.66
N ASN A 551 31.66 11.46 -1.46
CA ASN A 551 31.42 10.49 -0.39
C ASN A 551 30.22 10.95 0.43
N TYR A 552 29.02 10.45 0.12
CA TYR A 552 27.80 10.91 0.78
C TYR A 552 27.74 10.54 2.26
N THR A 553 28.29 9.38 2.63
CA THR A 553 28.30 8.92 4.03
C THR A 553 29.16 9.83 4.88
N GLU A 554 30.39 10.11 4.43
CA GLU A 554 31.30 11.01 5.15
C GLU A 554 30.72 12.42 5.29
N ASN A 555 30.20 12.96 4.19
CA ASN A 555 29.54 14.27 4.20
C ASN A 555 28.36 14.28 5.18
N PHE A 556 27.54 13.23 5.20
CA PHE A 556 26.43 13.12 6.15
C PHE A 556 26.90 13.15 7.61
N LEU A 557 27.96 12.43 7.95
CA LEU A 557 28.48 12.42 9.33
C LEU A 557 29.12 13.76 9.72
N ASN A 558 29.83 14.41 8.78
CA ASN A 558 30.64 15.57 9.07
C ASN A 558 29.88 16.91 8.95
N ASN A 559 28.96 17.01 8.00
CA ASN A 559 28.37 18.28 7.55
C ASN A 559 26.87 18.41 7.90
N PHE A 560 26.19 17.32 8.25
CA PHE A 560 24.75 17.37 8.48
C PHE A 560 24.40 18.10 9.80
N ASN A 561 23.63 19.17 9.68
CA ASN A 561 23.24 20.05 10.80
C ASN A 561 21.72 20.30 10.90
N MET A 562 20.91 19.87 9.92
CA MET A 562 19.47 20.12 9.93
C MET A 562 18.73 19.31 11.00
N PRO A 563 17.56 19.75 11.48
CA PRO A 563 16.71 18.95 12.36
C PRO A 563 16.42 17.57 11.77
N ILE A 564 16.58 16.52 12.59
CA ILE A 564 16.37 15.14 12.15
C ILE A 564 15.61 14.28 13.18
N TYR A 565 14.61 13.54 12.70
CA TYR A 565 13.89 12.52 13.45
C TYR A 565 14.18 11.14 12.85
N SER A 566 14.91 10.30 13.56
CA SER A 566 15.26 8.95 13.10
C SER A 566 14.36 7.89 13.73
N VAL A 567 13.80 7.03 12.89
CA VAL A 567 12.97 5.89 13.27
C VAL A 567 13.72 4.61 12.94
N VAL A 568 14.00 3.79 13.94
CA VAL A 568 14.79 2.57 13.82
C VAL A 568 13.92 1.34 14.09
N GLY A 569 13.99 0.36 13.19
CA GLY A 569 13.37 -0.96 13.37
C GLY A 569 14.36 -1.92 14.03
N THR A 570 14.08 -2.40 15.24
CA THR A 570 15.00 -3.24 16.02
C THR A 570 15.08 -4.68 15.52
N VAL A 571 14.14 -5.11 14.66
CA VAL A 571 14.15 -6.43 14.00
C VAL A 571 14.40 -6.33 12.49
N ASP A 572 14.85 -5.17 12.02
CA ASP A 572 15.21 -4.94 10.62
C ASP A 572 16.49 -5.71 10.26
N LYS A 573 16.37 -6.61 9.26
CA LYS A 573 17.49 -7.41 8.76
C LYS A 573 18.20 -6.79 7.55
N ILE A 574 17.59 -5.77 6.95
CA ILE A 574 18.11 -5.06 5.77
C ILE A 574 18.97 -3.89 6.25
N VAL A 575 18.46 -3.12 7.23
CA VAL A 575 19.15 -2.00 7.87
C VAL A 575 19.20 -2.27 9.37
N PRO A 576 20.14 -3.12 9.83
CA PRO A 576 20.20 -3.50 11.23
C PRO A 576 20.60 -2.30 12.10
N GLU A 577 20.11 -2.27 13.33
CA GLU A 577 20.32 -1.17 14.28
C GLU A 577 21.81 -0.81 14.44
N GLU A 578 22.71 -1.81 14.43
CA GLU A 578 24.14 -1.55 14.63
C GLU A 578 24.79 -0.82 13.45
N SER A 579 24.11 -0.70 12.31
CA SER A 579 24.56 0.13 11.17
C SER A 579 24.19 1.61 11.31
N LEU A 580 23.45 1.96 12.37
CA LEU A 580 22.90 3.30 12.61
C LEU A 580 23.43 3.94 13.90
N THR A 581 24.49 3.39 14.51
CA THR A 581 25.04 3.89 15.78
C THR A 581 25.49 5.35 15.69
N GLU A 582 26.02 5.73 14.52
CA GLU A 582 26.55 7.06 14.21
C GLU A 582 25.49 8.16 14.20
N LEU A 583 24.19 7.81 14.15
CA LEU A 583 23.10 8.80 14.24
C LEU A 583 23.20 9.61 15.54
N LYS A 584 23.65 8.97 16.63
CA LYS A 584 23.83 9.63 17.93
C LYS A 584 24.91 10.70 17.91
N ASP A 585 25.82 10.65 16.94
CA ASP A 585 26.98 11.54 16.84
C ASP A 585 26.76 12.72 15.88
N LEU A 586 25.64 12.75 15.16
CA LEU A 586 25.29 13.87 14.28
C LEU A 586 25.23 15.21 15.03
N LYS A 587 25.73 16.28 14.40
CA LYS A 587 25.82 17.63 14.96
C LYS A 587 24.48 18.39 15.03
N SER A 588 23.39 17.81 14.52
CA SER A 588 22.06 18.42 14.54
C SER A 588 21.59 18.74 15.96
N GLU A 589 21.17 19.99 16.18
CA GLU A 589 20.70 20.47 17.49
C GLU A 589 19.32 19.89 17.87
N ASN A 590 18.44 19.66 16.89
CA ASN A 590 17.12 19.08 17.08
C ASN A 590 17.07 17.67 16.49
N LYS A 591 17.70 16.75 17.22
CA LYS A 591 17.81 15.33 16.86
C LYS A 591 17.01 14.45 17.79
N VAL A 592 16.14 13.62 17.21
CA VAL A 592 15.37 12.59 17.92
C VAL A 592 15.65 11.23 17.31
N ILE A 593 15.79 10.19 18.12
CA ILE A 593 15.93 8.80 17.68
C ILE A 593 14.90 7.95 18.44
N THR A 594 14.09 7.20 17.70
CA THR A 594 13.06 6.32 18.25
C THR A 594 13.22 4.89 17.71
N TYR A 595 12.79 3.92 18.51
CA TYR A 595 13.00 2.50 18.27
C TYR A 595 11.66 1.75 18.33
N TYR A 596 11.44 0.85 17.38
CA TYR A 596 10.24 0.03 17.30
C TYR A 596 10.59 -1.42 16.97
N GLU A 597 9.92 -2.39 17.61
CA GLU A 597 10.06 -3.83 17.31
C GLU A 597 9.36 -4.18 15.99
N GLN A 598 9.85 -3.62 14.89
CA GLN A 598 9.36 -3.87 13.54
C GLN A 598 10.50 -4.05 12.55
N GLY A 599 10.24 -4.83 11.49
CA GLY A 599 11.20 -5.03 10.41
C GLY A 599 11.13 -3.94 9.35
N HIS A 600 11.87 -4.14 8.25
CA HIS A 600 12.15 -3.09 7.28
C HIS A 600 10.91 -2.41 6.69
N LEU A 601 9.95 -3.16 6.15
CA LEU A 601 8.67 -2.60 5.68
C LEU A 601 7.61 -2.57 6.78
N GLY A 602 7.66 -3.50 7.75
CA GLY A 602 6.71 -3.54 8.86
C GLY A 602 6.57 -2.22 9.61
N ILE A 603 7.67 -1.46 9.72
CA ILE A 603 7.70 -0.17 10.42
C ILE A 603 6.83 0.92 9.79
N ILE A 604 6.54 0.86 8.48
CA ILE A 604 5.71 1.84 7.75
C ILE A 604 4.29 1.34 7.45
N PHE A 605 3.96 0.10 7.84
CA PHE A 605 2.68 -0.54 7.56
C PHE A 605 1.92 -1.00 8.79
N HIS A 606 2.64 -1.46 9.83
CA HIS A 606 2.01 -1.96 11.05
C HIS A 606 1.25 -0.83 11.74
N GLY A 607 -0.05 -1.01 11.91
CA GLY A 607 -1.00 0.01 12.35
C GLY A 607 -0.60 0.81 13.56
N GLU A 608 -0.42 0.10 14.66
CA GLU A 608 -0.04 0.70 15.93
C GLU A 608 1.32 1.41 15.84
N THR A 609 2.26 0.84 15.09
CA THR A 609 3.60 1.42 14.92
C THR A 609 3.53 2.70 14.12
N VAL A 610 2.80 2.70 13.00
CA VAL A 610 2.55 3.89 12.17
C VAL A 610 1.91 5.00 12.99
N ARG A 611 0.86 4.71 13.77
CA ARG A 611 0.19 5.70 14.63
C ARG A 611 1.16 6.31 15.66
N LYS A 612 2.01 5.50 16.28
CA LYS A 612 3.04 5.96 17.25
C LYS A 612 4.12 6.80 16.56
N ILE A 613 4.59 6.40 15.38
CA ILE A 613 5.56 7.15 14.59
C ILE A 613 4.98 8.50 14.19
N CYS A 614 3.77 8.54 13.62
CA CYS A 614 3.12 9.78 13.21
C CYS A 614 2.90 10.74 14.39
N LYS A 615 2.54 10.21 15.57
CA LYS A 615 2.43 11.01 16.80
C LYS A 615 3.76 11.68 17.15
N GLY A 616 4.85 10.90 17.20
CA GLY A 616 6.17 11.44 17.53
C GLY A 616 6.69 12.42 16.48
N ILE A 617 6.39 12.18 15.20
CA ILE A 617 6.70 13.11 14.11
C ILE A 617 5.93 14.42 14.29
N ASP A 618 4.63 14.38 14.57
CA ASP A 618 3.84 15.60 14.82
C ASP A 618 4.39 16.40 16.00
N GLU A 619 4.59 15.76 17.16
CA GLU A 619 5.16 16.40 18.35
C GLU A 619 6.52 17.05 18.05
N TRP A 620 7.36 16.39 17.26
CA TRP A 620 8.65 16.92 16.83
C TRP A 620 8.51 18.11 15.87
N ILE A 621 7.62 18.03 14.87
CA ILE A 621 7.38 19.11 13.90
C ILE A 621 6.84 20.36 14.59
N GLN A 622 5.97 20.22 15.59
CA GLN A 622 5.45 21.35 16.39
C GLN A 622 6.59 22.10 17.13
N GLY A 623 7.69 21.41 17.43
CA GLY A 623 8.89 22.02 18.01
C GLY A 623 9.85 22.65 16.99
N LEU A 624 9.61 22.49 15.69
CA LEU A 624 10.43 23.11 14.63
C LEU A 624 9.99 24.55 14.40
N LYS A 625 10.95 25.48 14.49
CA LYS A 625 10.74 26.89 14.17
C LYS A 625 10.40 27.11 12.68
#